data_AF-A0A436BQZ3-F1
#
_entry.id   AF-A0A436BQZ3-F1
#
_cell.length_a   1.000
_cell.length_b   1.000
_cell.length_c   1.000
_cell.angle_alpha   90.00
_cell.angle_beta   90.00
_cell.angle_gamma   90.00
#
_symmetry.space_group_name_H-M   'P 1'
#
loop_
_entity.id
_entity.type
_entity.pdbx_description
1 polymer ?
#
loop_
_entity_poly.entity_id
_entity_poly.type
_entity_poly.pdbx_seq_one_letter_code
_entity_poly.pdbx_strand_id
1 'polypeptide(L)'
;AFKMPGRILHQLAALWRERDRRDEYIGTLINAYLAAGGEAYGVRAGVSYVDVGTFNGYRTALRLLEEGVASEQRQTAMLVGGAHPHVPVVPGEGA
;
A
#
# COMPACT_ATOMS: atom_id res chain seq x y z
N ALA A 1 1.98 -2.64 7.40
CA ALA A 1 1.21 -3.71 8.08
C ALA A 1 2.15 -4.90 8.35
N PHE A 2 2.00 -5.57 9.50
CA PHE A 2 2.81 -6.75 9.84
C PHE A 2 2.16 -8.00 9.26
N LYS A 3 2.98 -8.88 8.67
CA LYS A 3 2.58 -10.24 8.29
C LYS A 3 3.49 -11.22 9.01
N MET A 4 2.90 -12.24 9.62
CA MET A 4 3.66 -13.28 10.30
C MET A 4 2.86 -14.60 10.34
N PRO A 5 3.52 -15.75 10.42
CA PRO A 5 2.86 -17.01 10.77
C PRO A 5 2.21 -16.94 12.15
N GLY A 6 1.08 -17.63 12.37
CA GLY A 6 0.39 -17.65 13.66
C GLY A 6 1.26 -18.12 14.83
N ARG A 7 2.18 -19.06 14.59
CA ARG A 7 3.17 -19.48 15.61
C ARG A 7 4.04 -18.32 16.13
N ILE A 8 4.41 -17.38 15.27
CA ILE A 8 5.22 -16.22 15.64
C ILE A 8 4.38 -15.26 16.47
N LEU A 9 3.09 -15.07 16.10
CA LEU A 9 2.17 -14.27 16.91
C LEU A 9 2.00 -14.85 18.32
N HIS A 10 1.91 -16.18 18.46
CA HIS A 10 1.87 -16.83 19.77
C HIS A 10 3.16 -16.63 20.58
N GLN A 11 4.33 -16.72 19.95
CA GLN A 11 5.61 -16.45 20.61
C GLN A 11 5.71 -15.00 21.10
N LEU A 12 5.30 -14.03 20.27
CA LEU A 12 5.25 -12.62 20.67
C LEU A 12 4.27 -12.41 21.84
N ALA A 13 3.10 -13.06 21.82
CA ALA A 13 2.15 -12.98 22.93
C ALA A 13 2.69 -13.60 24.23
N ALA A 14 3.48 -14.68 24.14
CA ALA A 14 4.16 -15.27 25.30
C ALA A 14 5.23 -14.33 25.85
N LEU A 15 6.07 -13.78 24.98
CA LEU A 15 7.11 -12.80 25.35
C LEU A 15 6.52 -11.55 26.00
N TRP A 16 5.41 -11.04 25.47
CA TRP A 16 4.73 -9.88 26.05
C TRP A 16 4.23 -10.16 27.47
N ARG A 17 3.68 -11.35 27.73
CA ARG A 17 3.26 -11.77 29.07
C ARG A 17 4.43 -11.95 30.03
N GLU A 18 5.52 -12.56 29.57
CA GLU A 18 6.75 -12.70 30.35
C GLU A 18 7.32 -11.33 30.79
N ARG A 19 7.17 -10.34 29.93
CA ARG A 19 7.59 -8.95 30.17
C ARG A 19 6.56 -8.12 30.94
N ASP A 20 5.63 -8.78 31.62
CA ASP A 20 4.51 -8.18 32.36
C ASP A 20 3.68 -7.19 31.53
N ARG A 21 3.50 -7.49 30.25
CA ARG A 21 2.67 -6.73 29.31
C ARG A 21 3.06 -5.25 29.17
N ARG A 22 4.31 -4.90 29.50
CA ARG A 22 4.77 -3.51 29.56
C ARG A 22 4.99 -2.83 28.22
N ASP A 23 5.09 -3.60 27.13
CA ASP A 23 5.35 -3.04 25.80
C ASP A 23 4.06 -2.43 25.25
N GLU A 24 3.97 -1.09 25.25
CA GLU A 24 2.84 -0.31 24.75
C GLU A 24 2.65 -0.46 23.22
N TYR A 25 3.76 -0.48 22.48
CA TYR A 25 3.77 -0.60 21.03
C TYR A 25 4.31 -1.95 20.60
N ILE A 26 3.70 -2.53 19.56
CA ILE A 26 4.15 -3.81 18.98
C ILE A 26 5.61 -3.74 18.48
N GLY A 27 6.07 -2.57 18.05
CA GLY A 27 7.47 -2.35 17.66
C GLY A 27 8.44 -2.57 18.83
N THR A 28 8.08 -2.12 20.04
CA THR A 28 8.88 -2.35 21.25
C THR A 28 8.98 -3.85 21.56
N LEU A 29 7.88 -4.58 21.43
CA LEU A 29 7.85 -6.03 21.59
C LEU A 29 8.68 -6.76 20.52
N ILE A 30 8.60 -6.33 19.26
CA ILE A 30 9.41 -6.87 18.16
C ILE A 30 10.90 -6.64 18.43
N ASN A 31 11.30 -5.47 18.94
CA ASN A 31 12.69 -5.21 19.31
C ASN A 31 13.20 -6.20 20.36
N ALA A 32 12.38 -6.52 21.37
CA ALA A 32 12.71 -7.53 22.36
C ALA A 32 12.82 -8.94 21.76
N TYR A 33 11.92 -9.28 20.82
CA TYR A 33 11.96 -10.55 20.10
C TYR A 33 13.23 -10.70 19.26
N LEU A 34 13.64 -9.64 18.55
CA LEU A 34 14.89 -9.62 17.78
C LEU A 34 16.12 -9.74 18.69
N ALA A 35 16.13 -9.04 19.83
CA ALA A 35 17.21 -9.12 20.81
C ALA A 35 17.36 -10.52 21.43
N ALA A 36 16.27 -11.30 21.50
CA ALA A 36 16.26 -12.69 21.93
C ALA A 36 16.67 -13.69 20.81
N GLY A 37 17.12 -13.20 19.65
CA GLY A 37 17.53 -14.03 18.51
C GLY A 37 16.41 -14.35 17.52
N GLY A 38 15.24 -13.71 17.66
CA GLY A 38 14.17 -13.79 16.67
C GLY A 38 14.55 -13.10 15.36
N GLU A 39 13.94 -13.53 14.25
CA GLU A 39 14.18 -12.95 12.92
C GLU A 39 12.98 -12.15 12.41
N ALA A 40 13.27 -11.10 11.65
CA ALA A 40 12.28 -10.36 10.87
C ALA A 40 12.88 -9.91 9.53
N TYR A 41 12.02 -9.76 8.54
CA TYR A 41 12.41 -9.37 7.18
C TYR A 41 11.70 -8.08 6.79
N GLY A 42 12.47 -7.09 6.33
CA GLY A 42 11.93 -5.88 5.73
C GLY A 42 11.56 -6.14 4.27
N VAL A 43 10.30 -5.92 3.90
CA VAL A 43 9.84 -5.98 2.51
C VAL A 43 9.52 -4.57 2.04
N ARG A 44 10.26 -4.07 1.05
CA ARG A 44 9.91 -2.81 0.38
C ARG A 44 8.65 -3.06 -0.45
N ALA A 45 7.56 -2.41 -0.08
CA ALA A 45 6.29 -2.49 -0.77
C ALA A 45 5.70 -1.09 -0.98
N GLY A 46 5.03 -0.88 -2.12
CA GLY A 46 4.45 0.40 -2.50
C GLY A 46 5.49 1.46 -2.89
N VAL A 47 4.97 2.63 -3.27
CA VAL A 47 5.77 3.81 -3.67
C VAL A 47 5.72 4.93 -2.63
N SER A 48 4.79 4.85 -1.67
CA SER A 48 4.60 5.84 -0.62
C SER A 48 3.98 5.19 0.62
N TYR A 49 4.33 5.70 1.80
CA TYR A 49 3.76 5.28 3.08
C TYR A 49 3.35 6.52 3.85
N VAL A 50 2.12 6.53 4.36
CA VAL A 50 1.57 7.67 5.11
C VAL A 50 0.94 7.17 6.40
N ASP A 51 1.34 7.79 7.51
CA ASP A 51 0.68 7.60 8.80
C ASP A 51 -0.61 8.42 8.85
N VAL A 52 -1.76 7.75 8.69
CA VAL A 52 -3.07 8.39 8.71
C VAL A 52 -3.62 8.65 10.13
N GLY A 53 -2.84 8.35 11.18
CA GLY A 53 -3.21 8.64 12.57
C GLY A 53 -3.22 10.13 12.92
N THR A 54 -2.79 11.00 11.99
CA THR A 54 -2.78 12.45 12.16
C THR A 54 -3.64 13.15 11.10
N PHE A 55 -4.13 14.35 11.38
CA PHE A 55 -4.91 15.11 10.40
C PHE A 55 -4.13 15.42 9.12
N ASN A 56 -2.86 15.79 9.25
CA ASN A 56 -1.99 16.02 8.10
C ASN A 56 -1.76 14.74 7.29
N GLY A 57 -1.55 13.61 7.99
CA GLY A 57 -1.39 12.31 7.36
C GLY A 57 -2.64 11.86 6.62
N TYR A 58 -3.81 12.00 7.23
CA TYR A 58 -5.09 11.73 6.56
C TYR A 58 -5.26 12.55 5.27
N ARG A 59 -5.01 13.87 5.33
CA ARG A 59 -5.09 14.74 4.15
C ARG A 59 -4.07 14.36 3.08
N THR A 60 -2.88 13.93 3.49
CA THR A 60 -1.84 13.47 2.56
C THR A 60 -2.27 12.17 1.87
N ALA A 61 -2.86 11.23 2.60
CA ALA A 61 -3.36 9.99 2.04
C ALA A 61 -4.47 10.22 1.00
N LEU A 62 -5.40 11.15 1.27
CA LEU A 62 -6.44 11.53 0.30
C LEU A 62 -5.85 12.04 -1.02
N ARG A 63 -4.87 12.94 -0.96
CA ARG A 63 -4.20 13.46 -2.16
C ARG A 63 -3.51 12.36 -2.97
N LEU A 64 -2.78 11.46 -2.30
CA LEU A 64 -2.11 10.34 -2.98
C LEU A 64 -3.09 9.40 -3.67
N LEU A 65 -4.28 9.19 -3.07
CA LEU A 65 -5.34 8.39 -3.69
C LEU A 65 -5.94 9.09 -4.92
N GLU A 66 -6.20 10.40 -4.84
CA GLU A 66 -6.69 11.21 -5.97
C GLU A 66 -5.70 11.20 -7.14
N GLU A 67 -4.40 11.38 -6.86
CA GLU A 67 -3.33 11.31 -7.86
C GLU A 67 -3.20 9.92 -8.49
N GLY A 68 -3.32 8.85 -7.68
CA GLY A 68 -3.32 7.47 -8.16
C GLY A 68 -4.47 7.20 -9.13
N VAL A 69 -5.70 7.57 -8.77
CA VAL A 69 -6.89 7.41 -9.63
C VAL A 69 -6.72 8.18 -10.95
N ALA A 70 -6.23 9.42 -10.90
CA ALA A 70 -6.00 10.22 -12.11
C ALA A 70 -4.88 9.63 -13.01
N SER A 71 -3.95 8.87 -12.43
CA SER A 71 -2.88 8.19 -13.16
C SER A 71 -3.39 6.92 -13.84
N GLU A 72 -4.20 6.12 -13.15
CA GLU A 72 -4.87 4.93 -13.70
C GLU A 72 -5.86 5.28 -14.83
N GLN A 73 -6.62 6.37 -14.67
CA GLN A 73 -7.54 6.86 -15.72
C GLN A 73 -6.79 7.31 -16.97
N ARG A 74 -5.67 8.04 -16.83
CA ARG A 74 -4.80 8.42 -17.96
C ARG A 74 -4.21 7.22 -18.66
N GLN A 75 -3.76 6.22 -17.90
CA GLN A 75 -3.20 5.00 -18.46
C GLN A 75 -4.26 4.19 -19.22
N THR A 76 -5.48 4.11 -18.69
CA THR A 76 -6.63 3.50 -19.36
C THR A 76 -7.01 4.24 -20.64
N ALA A 77 -7.06 5.58 -20.60
CA ALA A 77 -7.36 6.40 -21.78
C ALA A 77 -6.29 6.27 -22.88
N MET A 78 -5.01 6.13 -22.53
CA MET A 78 -3.94 5.83 -23.50
C MET A 78 -4.11 4.44 -24.13
N LEU A 79 -4.48 3.43 -23.34
CA LEU A 79 -4.70 2.06 -23.83
C LEU A 79 -5.93 1.96 -24.76
N VAL A 80 -6.99 2.73 -24.47
CA VAL A 80 -8.22 2.76 -25.28
C VAL A 80 -8.11 3.71 -26.47
N GLY A 81 -7.32 4.78 -26.37
CA GLY A 81 -7.13 5.80 -27.41
C GLY A 81 -6.31 5.36 -28.63
N GLY A 82 -5.74 4.16 -28.63
CA GLY A 82 -5.08 3.56 -29.80
C GLY A 82 -6.04 3.08 -30.89
N ALA A 83 -7.35 2.98 -30.62
CA ALA A 83 -8.37 2.72 -31.62
C ALA A 83 -8.88 4.06 -32.17
N HIS A 84 -8.20 4.60 -33.19
CA HIS A 84 -8.75 5.67 -34.00
C HIS A 84 -10.11 5.22 -34.58
N PRO A 85 -11.21 5.99 -34.41
CA PRO A 85 -12.41 5.75 -35.19
C PRO A 85 -12.08 6.10 -36.64
N HIS A 86 -11.96 5.09 -37.50
CA HIS A 86 -12.01 5.26 -38.95
C HIS A 86 -13.36 5.92 -39.27
N VAL A 87 -13.32 7.22 -39.55
CA VAL A 87 -14.42 7.92 -40.20
C VAL A 87 -14.35 7.51 -41.67
N PRO A 88 -15.35 6.82 -42.23
CA PRO A 88 -15.38 6.54 -43.66
C PRO A 88 -15.56 7.88 -44.38
N VAL A 89 -14.59 8.25 -45.21
CA VAL A 89 -14.78 9.31 -46.21
C VAL A 89 -15.68 8.71 -47.27
N VAL A 90 -16.95 9.13 -47.30
CA VAL A 90 -17.87 8.82 -48.38
C VAL A 90 -17.48 9.71 -49.57
N PRO A 91 -17.14 9.17 -50.75
CA PRO A 91 -16.89 9.99 -51.93
C PRO A 91 -18.20 10.69 -52.32
N GLY A 92 -18.13 12.01 -52.46
CA GLY A 92 -19.24 12.80 -52.98
C GLY A 92 -19.55 12.40 -54.42
N GLU A 93 -20.80 12.03 -54.69
CA GLU A 93 -21.32 11.96 -56.04
C GLU A 93 -21.68 13.38 -56.48
N GLY A 94 -20.83 13.95 -57.32
CA GLY A 94 -21.19 15.04 -58.21
C GLY A 94 -21.63 14.47 -59.56
N ALA A 95 -22.85 14.79 -59.96
CA ALA A 95 -23.31 15.15 -61.32
C ALA A 95 -24.85 15.10 -61.35
#